data_AF-W7E4Q1-F1
#
_entry.id   AF-W7E4Q1-F1
#
_cell.length_a   1.000
_cell.length_b   1.000
_cell.length_c   1.000
_cell.angle_alpha   90.00
_cell.angle_beta   90.00
_cell.angle_gamma   90.00
#
_symmetry.space_group_name_H-M   'P 1'
#
loop_
_entity.id
_entity.type
_entity.pdbx_description
1 polymer ?
#
loop_
_entity_poly.entity_id
_entity_poly.type
_entity_poly.pdbx_seq_one_letter_code
_entity_poly.pdbx_strand_id
1 'polypeptide(L)'
;MVAPSCAWVRVGLRRIPNAPSRNTTNTSNFERARLRIHLSHTSRRYNSTGSDGAQGAAATARTIPGPSWLWLDPIVEPFRAYGRVQQRRPYMTQLVSSLIIYFIGDCVAQSITQPEPSTQQEPVDEADEKGWVQQWSDDRDWTRTMRALCIGGLSAIPSYRWFLWLSNSFNYRSKTLSLTIKVFINQAFFTPLFNSYFFGMQTLLSGGTFPEIIERIRNTVPTSWWNSCKIWPAVTAFSFTYVPIQYRSIFGGVVAIGWQTYLNLLNQQAAAVEELERATSSHVAPLSVRSVHAHAEHGQVMQKCVA
;
A
#
# COMPACT_ATOMS: atom_id res chain seq x y z
N MET A 1 -37.97 -16.27 -20.95
CA MET A 1 -38.42 -15.61 -19.70
C MET A 1 -38.24 -16.59 -18.56
N VAL A 2 -37.23 -16.38 -17.71
CA VAL A 2 -37.02 -17.14 -16.47
C VAL A 2 -36.57 -16.13 -15.42
N ALA A 3 -37.40 -15.94 -14.40
CA ALA A 3 -37.16 -15.02 -13.29
C ALA A 3 -36.33 -15.72 -12.20
N PRO A 4 -35.29 -15.07 -11.64
CA PRO A 4 -34.58 -15.58 -10.46
C PRO A 4 -35.31 -15.18 -9.16
N SER A 5 -35.61 -16.17 -8.32
CA SER A 5 -36.19 -15.97 -6.99
C SER A 5 -35.16 -15.43 -6.00
N CYS A 6 -35.41 -14.23 -5.48
CA CYS A 6 -34.81 -13.70 -4.26
C CYS A 6 -35.75 -13.99 -3.09
N ALA A 7 -35.32 -14.76 -2.09
CA ALA A 7 -36.01 -14.89 -0.82
C ALA A 7 -35.09 -14.43 0.31
N TRP A 8 -35.22 -13.14 0.66
CA TRP A 8 -34.68 -12.58 1.90
C TRP A 8 -35.67 -12.84 3.02
N VAL A 9 -35.28 -13.65 3.99
CA VAL A 9 -36.03 -13.90 5.23
C VAL A 9 -35.92 -12.68 6.13
N ARG A 10 -37.04 -11.97 6.34
CA ARG A 10 -37.22 -11.01 7.44
C ARG A 10 -37.56 -11.80 8.71
N VAL A 11 -36.75 -11.67 9.75
CA VAL A 11 -37.18 -12.01 11.11
C VAL A 11 -37.32 -10.71 11.88
N GLY A 12 -38.58 -10.34 12.16
CA GLY A 12 -38.93 -9.35 13.16
C GLY A 12 -39.36 -10.06 14.44
N LEU A 13 -38.74 -9.71 15.58
CA LEU A 13 -39.26 -9.99 16.92
C LEU A 13 -38.89 -8.78 17.78
N ARG A 14 -39.84 -7.87 18.07
CA ARG A 14 -40.95 -7.91 19.04
C ARG A 14 -40.52 -7.16 20.33
N ARG A 15 -41.20 -6.02 20.50
CA ARG A 15 -41.07 -5.01 21.56
C ARG A 15 -41.52 -5.61 22.91
N ILE A 16 -40.71 -5.51 23.96
CA ILE A 16 -41.04 -5.95 25.34
C ILE A 16 -41.65 -4.75 26.10
N PRO A 17 -42.75 -4.90 26.87
CA PRO A 17 -43.34 -3.81 27.63
C PRO A 17 -42.65 -3.62 29.00
N ASN A 18 -42.61 -2.35 29.45
CA ASN A 18 -42.20 -1.91 30.78
C ASN A 18 -43.19 -2.34 31.88
N ALA A 19 -42.66 -2.63 33.07
CA ALA A 19 -43.38 -2.64 34.34
C ALA A 19 -42.49 -2.03 35.46
N PRO A 20 -43.08 -1.49 36.55
CA PRO A 20 -42.57 -0.29 37.21
C PRO A 20 -41.73 -0.48 38.49
N SER A 21 -41.16 0.65 38.91
CA SER A 21 -40.28 0.98 40.04
C SER A 21 -40.71 0.50 41.44
N ARG A 22 -39.72 0.10 42.26
CA ARG A 22 -39.68 0.39 43.71
C ARG A 22 -38.25 0.33 44.31
N ASN A 23 -37.77 1.50 44.76
CA ASN A 23 -36.81 1.87 45.83
C ASN A 23 -36.55 0.81 46.93
N THR A 24 -35.43 0.67 47.67
CA THR A 24 -34.11 1.32 47.87
C THR A 24 -33.31 0.37 48.79
N THR A 25 -31.98 0.22 48.64
CA THR A 25 -30.95 0.32 49.72
C THR A 25 -29.58 -0.22 49.30
N ASN A 26 -28.56 0.53 49.75
CA ASN A 26 -27.13 0.28 49.66
C ASN A 26 -26.71 -1.15 50.03
N THR A 27 -25.77 -1.71 49.27
CA THR A 27 -24.53 -2.32 49.79
C THR A 27 -23.59 -2.63 48.63
N SER A 28 -22.32 -2.40 48.89
CA SER A 28 -21.20 -2.39 47.95
C SER A 28 -20.61 -3.79 47.72
N ASN A 29 -19.99 -3.92 46.54
CA ASN A 29 -18.80 -4.70 46.20
C ASN A 29 -18.79 -6.25 46.32
N PHE A 30 -18.35 -6.83 45.20
CA PHE A 30 -17.33 -7.90 45.12
C PHE A 30 -17.67 -9.40 45.18
N GLU A 31 -18.91 -9.83 45.47
CA GLU A 31 -19.16 -11.28 45.65
C GLU A 31 -19.92 -12.02 44.52
N ARG A 32 -20.28 -11.39 43.40
CA ARG A 32 -21.13 -12.05 42.38
C ARG A 32 -20.41 -12.67 41.18
N ALA A 33 -19.07 -12.72 41.18
CA ALA A 33 -18.27 -13.13 40.01
C ALA A 33 -17.36 -14.37 40.23
N ARG A 34 -17.67 -15.25 41.19
CA ARG A 34 -17.09 -16.60 41.25
C ARG A 34 -18.20 -17.62 41.36
N LEU A 35 -18.45 -18.33 40.26
CA LEU A 35 -19.07 -19.67 40.12
C LEU A 35 -19.94 -19.71 38.86
N ARG A 36 -19.30 -19.88 37.71
CA ARG A 36 -19.88 -20.53 36.52
C ARG A 36 -18.78 -20.95 35.56
N ILE A 37 -18.00 -21.94 35.98
CA ILE A 37 -17.26 -22.81 35.06
C ILE A 37 -17.81 -24.21 35.32
N HIS A 38 -18.77 -24.63 34.49
CA HIS A 38 -19.20 -26.02 34.44
C HIS A 38 -18.81 -26.53 33.05
N LEU A 39 -17.73 -27.31 32.99
CA LEU A 39 -17.41 -28.17 31.86
C LEU A 39 -18.54 -29.21 31.73
N SER A 40 -19.30 -29.17 30.65
CA SER A 40 -20.14 -30.30 30.25
C SER A 40 -19.31 -31.28 29.43
N HIS A 41 -18.78 -32.29 30.12
CA HIS A 41 -18.37 -33.55 29.51
C HIS A 41 -19.60 -34.22 28.87
N THR A 42 -19.75 -34.13 27.55
CA THR A 42 -20.68 -34.98 26.80
C THR A 42 -20.01 -36.32 26.54
N SER A 43 -20.23 -37.28 27.45
CA SER A 43 -19.88 -38.68 27.23
C SER A 43 -20.83 -39.28 26.17
N ARG A 44 -20.30 -39.66 25.01
CA ARG A 44 -21.06 -40.29 23.93
C ARG A 44 -21.32 -41.76 24.29
N ARG A 45 -22.56 -42.06 24.66
CA ARG A 45 -23.09 -43.41 24.94
C ARG A 45 -22.91 -44.31 23.69
N TYR A 46 -22.11 -45.37 23.81
CA TYR A 46 -21.98 -46.40 22.79
C TYR A 46 -22.98 -47.51 23.12
N ASN A 47 -24.06 -47.64 22.34
CA ASN A 47 -24.92 -48.82 22.39
C ASN A 47 -24.27 -49.90 21.52
N SER A 48 -23.72 -50.94 22.14
CA SER A 48 -23.35 -52.18 21.46
C SER A 48 -24.56 -53.11 21.43
N THR A 49 -25.19 -53.24 20.27
CA THR A 49 -26.09 -54.37 19.96
C THR A 49 -25.43 -55.25 18.92
N GLY A 50 -25.50 -56.55 19.19
CA GLY A 50 -24.63 -57.58 18.64
C GLY A 50 -24.65 -57.76 17.12
N SER A 51 -23.57 -58.39 16.69
CA SER A 51 -23.38 -59.02 15.40
C SER A 51 -24.42 -60.11 15.15
N ASP A 52 -25.06 -60.07 13.98
CA ASP A 52 -25.36 -61.30 13.24
C ASP A 52 -25.40 -61.03 11.74
N GLY A 53 -24.92 -62.04 11.00
CA GLY A 53 -24.23 -61.90 9.72
C GLY A 53 -25.05 -61.47 8.51
N ALA A 54 -24.32 -60.94 7.53
CA ALA A 54 -24.53 -61.20 6.11
C ALA A 54 -23.29 -60.75 5.34
N GLN A 55 -22.67 -61.69 4.64
CA GLN A 55 -21.64 -61.47 3.63
C GLN A 55 -22.20 -60.55 2.54
N GLY A 56 -21.44 -59.52 2.15
CA GLY A 56 -21.77 -58.71 0.98
C GLY A 56 -21.08 -57.34 1.00
N ALA A 57 -20.23 -57.12 0.00
CA ALA A 57 -19.51 -55.89 -0.30
C ALA A 57 -18.36 -55.53 0.65
N ALA A 58 -17.17 -56.05 0.33
CA ALA A 58 -15.95 -55.28 0.50
C ALA A 58 -16.02 -54.04 -0.40
N ALA A 59 -16.81 -53.05 0.01
CA ALA A 59 -16.69 -51.70 -0.51
C ALA A 59 -15.37 -51.18 0.06
N THR A 60 -14.32 -51.23 -0.77
CA THR A 60 -13.14 -50.41 -0.59
C THR A 60 -13.61 -48.99 -0.31
N ALA A 61 -13.60 -48.59 0.96
CA ALA A 61 -13.74 -47.20 1.34
C ALA A 61 -12.50 -46.52 0.76
N ARG A 62 -12.61 -46.07 -0.49
CA ARG A 62 -11.70 -45.09 -1.06
C ARG A 62 -11.84 -43.90 -0.12
N THR A 63 -10.93 -43.80 0.84
CA THR A 63 -10.62 -42.55 1.51
C THR A 63 -10.45 -41.54 0.39
N ILE A 64 -11.45 -40.67 0.24
CA ILE A 64 -11.39 -39.52 -0.64
C ILE A 64 -10.08 -38.83 -0.22
N PRO A 65 -9.06 -38.76 -1.10
CA PRO A 65 -7.84 -38.07 -0.73
C PRO A 65 -8.26 -36.68 -0.28
N GLY A 66 -7.87 -36.31 0.94
CA GLY A 66 -8.13 -34.96 1.46
C GLY A 66 -7.69 -33.93 0.41
N PRO A 67 -8.29 -32.72 0.40
CA PRO A 67 -7.98 -31.73 -0.62
C PRO A 67 -6.45 -31.61 -0.77
N SER A 68 -5.93 -31.80 -2.00
CA SER A 68 -4.50 -31.75 -2.30
C SER A 68 -3.84 -30.40 -2.00
N TRP A 69 -4.61 -29.46 -1.46
CA TRP A 69 -4.25 -28.09 -1.11
C TRP A 69 -4.00 -27.90 0.39
N LEU A 70 -3.99 -28.95 1.21
CA LEU A 70 -3.70 -28.81 2.66
C LEU A 70 -2.31 -28.19 2.94
N TRP A 71 -1.36 -28.32 2.02
CA TRP A 71 -0.06 -27.62 2.14
C TRP A 71 -0.18 -26.09 2.06
N LEU A 72 -1.30 -25.56 1.55
CA LEU A 72 -1.60 -24.13 1.55
C LEU A 72 -2.20 -23.64 2.87
N ASP A 73 -2.64 -24.51 3.78
CA ASP A 73 -3.24 -24.12 5.05
C ASP A 73 -2.39 -23.14 5.87
N PRO A 74 -1.06 -23.31 6.06
CA PRO A 74 -0.24 -22.34 6.79
C PRO A 74 -0.20 -20.94 6.14
N ILE A 75 -0.45 -20.83 4.84
CA ILE A 75 -0.52 -19.56 4.13
C ILE A 75 -1.96 -19.01 4.18
N VAL A 76 -2.96 -19.86 3.98
CA VAL A 76 -4.37 -19.45 3.88
C VAL A 76 -4.96 -19.07 5.24
N GLU A 77 -4.51 -19.69 6.33
CA GLU A 77 -5.05 -19.45 7.66
C GLU A 77 -4.77 -18.03 8.19
N PRO A 78 -3.56 -17.46 8.08
CA PRO A 78 -3.31 -16.04 8.36
C PRO A 78 -4.16 -15.10 7.49
N PHE A 79 -4.31 -15.39 6.20
CA PHE A 79 -5.16 -14.58 5.30
C PHE A 79 -6.64 -14.62 5.73
N ARG A 80 -7.16 -15.79 6.07
CA ARG A 80 -8.52 -15.94 6.61
C ARG A 80 -8.66 -15.22 7.95
N ALA A 81 -7.66 -15.31 8.82
CA ALA A 81 -7.64 -14.60 10.09
C ALA A 81 -7.69 -13.08 9.89
N TYR A 82 -6.87 -12.55 8.98
CA TYR A 82 -6.89 -11.15 8.58
C TYR A 82 -8.29 -10.72 8.10
N GLY A 83 -8.92 -11.51 7.21
CA GLY A 83 -10.26 -11.23 6.72
C GLY A 83 -11.31 -11.15 7.84
N ARG A 84 -11.24 -12.04 8.85
CA ARG A 84 -12.12 -12.00 10.03
C ARG A 84 -11.88 -10.76 10.89
N VAL A 85 -10.63 -10.37 11.09
CA VAL A 85 -10.28 -9.19 11.90
C VAL A 85 -10.69 -7.91 11.19
N GLN A 86 -10.46 -7.81 9.88
CA GLN A 86 -10.90 -6.68 9.04
C GLN A 86 -12.43 -6.48 9.11
N GLN A 87 -13.22 -7.56 9.13
CA GLN A 87 -14.68 -7.45 9.26
C GLN A 87 -15.13 -7.00 10.66
N ARG A 88 -14.42 -7.43 11.72
CA ARG A 88 -14.76 -7.06 13.11
C ARG A 88 -14.28 -5.66 13.49
N ARG A 89 -13.09 -5.27 13.05
CA ARG A 89 -12.39 -4.02 13.42
C ARG A 89 -11.77 -3.38 12.18
N PRO A 90 -12.58 -2.92 11.21
CA PRO A 90 -12.08 -2.45 9.92
C PRO A 90 -11.10 -1.29 10.02
N TYR A 91 -11.37 -0.30 10.87
CA TYR A 91 -10.52 0.89 11.00
C TYR A 91 -9.14 0.58 11.59
N MET A 92 -9.09 -0.23 12.65
CA MET A 92 -7.82 -0.62 13.28
C MET A 92 -7.00 -1.51 12.36
N THR A 93 -7.65 -2.47 11.70
CA THR A 93 -6.98 -3.37 10.76
C THR A 93 -6.44 -2.59 9.58
N GLN A 94 -7.20 -1.62 9.07
CA GLN A 94 -6.74 -0.72 8.01
C GLN A 94 -5.52 0.11 8.43
N LEU A 95 -5.56 0.69 9.64
CA LEU A 95 -4.44 1.47 10.17
C LEU A 95 -3.18 0.62 10.29
N VAL A 96 -3.27 -0.52 10.98
CA VAL A 96 -2.14 -1.43 11.19
C VAL A 96 -1.59 -1.94 9.85
N SER A 97 -2.47 -2.34 8.93
CA SER A 97 -2.04 -2.80 7.60
C SER A 97 -1.34 -1.69 6.83
N SER A 98 -1.86 -0.46 6.87
CA SER A 98 -1.22 0.69 6.21
C SER A 98 0.18 0.92 6.79
N LEU A 99 0.32 0.91 8.12
CA LEU A 99 1.63 1.06 8.76
C LEU A 99 2.61 -0.04 8.31
N ILE A 100 2.17 -1.29 8.27
CA ILE A 100 3.00 -2.41 7.79
C ILE A 100 3.39 -2.23 6.32
N ILE A 101 2.43 -1.86 5.46
CA ILE A 101 2.67 -1.65 4.02
C ILE A 101 3.69 -0.53 3.80
N TYR A 102 3.54 0.60 4.50
CA TYR A 102 4.45 1.74 4.39
C TYR A 102 5.82 1.44 5.00
N PHE A 103 5.87 0.68 6.10
CA PHE A 103 7.12 0.21 6.69
C PHE A 103 7.92 -0.65 5.70
N ILE A 104 7.28 -1.69 5.16
CA ILE A 104 7.91 -2.60 4.20
C ILE A 104 8.27 -1.85 2.91
N GLY A 105 7.36 -1.02 2.40
CA GLY A 105 7.59 -0.24 1.18
C GLY A 105 8.76 0.72 1.32
N ASP A 106 8.89 1.39 2.47
CA ASP A 106 10.04 2.25 2.73
C ASP A 106 11.32 1.43 2.90
N CYS A 107 11.27 0.29 3.61
CA CYS A 107 12.42 -0.61 3.76
C CYS A 107 12.95 -1.12 2.42
N VAL A 108 12.05 -1.47 1.49
CA VAL A 108 12.38 -1.88 0.12
C VAL A 108 12.96 -0.72 -0.66
N ALA A 109 12.35 0.46 -0.59
CA ALA A 109 12.87 1.64 -1.28
C ALA A 109 14.27 2.03 -0.79
N GLN A 110 14.54 2.00 0.52
CA GLN A 110 15.88 2.24 1.07
C GLN A 110 16.90 1.21 0.59
N SER A 111 16.51 -0.06 0.42
CA SER A 111 17.42 -1.09 -0.06
C SER A 111 17.81 -0.96 -1.55
N ILE A 112 16.98 -0.29 -2.35
CA ILE A 112 17.23 -0.11 -3.79
C ILE A 112 17.96 1.20 -4.06
N THR A 113 17.69 2.23 -3.26
CA THR A 113 18.46 3.48 -3.27
C THR A 113 19.76 3.25 -2.48
N GLN A 114 20.79 2.71 -3.12
CA GLN A 114 22.12 2.71 -2.52
C GLN A 114 22.53 4.17 -2.24
N PRO A 115 23.12 4.48 -1.08
CA PRO A 115 23.81 5.73 -0.90
C PRO A 115 24.90 5.84 -1.99
N GLU A 116 24.90 6.95 -2.73
CA GLU A 116 26.14 7.41 -3.37
C GLU A 116 27.24 7.38 -2.29
N PRO A 117 28.46 6.88 -2.59
CA PRO A 117 29.55 6.86 -1.63
C PRO A 117 29.97 8.31 -1.33
N SER A 118 29.27 8.97 -0.42
CA SER A 118 29.71 10.21 0.18
C SER A 118 30.91 9.88 1.06
N THR A 119 32.08 9.98 0.44
CA THR A 119 33.36 10.37 1.03
C THR A 119 33.23 10.85 2.47
N GLN A 120 33.46 9.95 3.42
CA GLN A 120 34.07 10.16 4.74
C GLN A 120 34.17 8.78 5.41
N GLN A 121 35.21 8.05 5.03
CA GLN A 121 35.81 7.05 5.91
C GLN A 121 36.38 7.81 7.12
N GLU A 122 35.57 7.90 8.18
CA GLU A 122 36.10 8.08 9.53
C GLU A 122 37.01 6.88 9.84
N PRO A 123 38.14 7.08 10.53
CA PRO A 123 39.11 6.03 10.79
C PRO A 123 38.45 4.91 11.58
N VAL A 124 38.71 3.69 11.13
CA VAL A 124 38.32 2.43 11.77
C VAL A 124 39.08 2.29 13.08
N ASP A 125 38.62 2.97 14.13
CA ASP A 125 39.03 2.70 15.49
C ASP A 125 37.84 2.08 16.24
N GLU A 126 38.06 0.84 16.69
CA GLU A 126 37.13 -0.05 17.42
C GLU A 126 36.06 -0.76 16.56
N ALA A 127 36.52 -1.75 15.79
CA ALA A 127 35.68 -2.82 15.27
C ALA A 127 35.19 -3.72 16.42
N ASP A 128 34.24 -3.23 17.20
CA ASP A 128 33.26 -4.13 17.82
C ASP A 128 32.57 -4.88 16.68
N GLU A 129 32.59 -6.21 16.74
CA GLU A 129 31.96 -7.11 15.77
C GLU A 129 30.43 -6.92 15.80
N LYS A 130 29.95 -5.81 15.24
CA LYS A 130 28.53 -5.49 15.15
C LYS A 130 27.87 -6.56 14.29
N GLY A 131 27.01 -7.37 14.90
CA GLY A 131 26.25 -8.39 14.19
C GLY A 131 25.45 -7.77 13.02
N TRP A 132 25.22 -8.57 11.97
CA TRP A 132 24.57 -8.12 10.73
C TRP A 132 23.26 -7.33 10.93
N VAL A 133 22.49 -7.64 11.98
CA VAL A 133 21.25 -6.92 12.33
C VAL A 133 21.53 -5.47 12.76
N GLN A 134 22.60 -5.22 13.51
CA GLN A 134 22.96 -3.89 13.98
C GLN A 134 23.46 -3.04 12.81
N GLN A 135 24.34 -3.60 11.97
CA GLN A 135 24.80 -2.92 10.75
C GLN A 135 23.62 -2.57 9.84
N TRP A 136 22.72 -3.53 9.58
CA TRP A 136 21.51 -3.31 8.79
C TRP A 136 20.57 -2.23 9.37
N SER A 137 20.57 -2.06 10.69
CA SER A 137 19.78 -1.03 11.38
C SER A 137 20.46 0.34 11.33
N ASP A 138 21.78 0.39 11.46
CA ASP A 138 22.58 1.61 11.41
C ASP A 138 22.59 2.22 9.99
N ASP A 139 22.56 1.37 8.95
CA ASP A 139 22.51 1.79 7.54
C ASP A 139 21.16 2.39 7.09
N ARG A 140 20.12 2.36 7.93
CA ARG A 140 18.75 2.81 7.56
C ARG A 140 18.40 4.19 8.09
N ASP A 141 17.76 4.99 7.23
CA ASP A 141 17.17 6.26 7.62
C ASP A 141 15.80 6.03 8.30
N TRP A 142 15.84 5.84 9.62
CA TRP A 142 14.65 5.72 10.45
C TRP A 142 13.77 6.97 10.46
N THR A 143 14.36 8.15 10.25
CA THR A 143 13.59 9.40 10.15
C THR A 143 12.73 9.39 8.91
N ARG A 144 13.24 8.88 7.78
CA ARG A 144 12.46 8.67 6.55
C ARG A 144 11.35 7.64 6.77
N THR A 145 11.64 6.55 7.46
CA THR A 145 10.64 5.52 7.79
C THR A 145 9.52 6.08 8.66
N MET A 146 9.83 6.85 9.71
CA MET A 146 8.81 7.47 10.55
C MET A 146 7.91 8.42 9.75
N ARG A 147 8.49 9.21 8.82
CA ARG A 147 7.70 10.06 7.91
C ARG A 147 6.77 9.24 7.03
N ALA A 148 7.25 8.13 6.45
CA ALA A 148 6.44 7.21 5.67
C ALA A 148 5.29 6.60 6.49
N LEU A 149 5.55 6.19 7.73
CA LEU A 149 4.53 5.69 8.66
C LEU A 149 3.47 6.75 8.98
N CYS A 150 3.86 8.01 9.20
CA CYS A 150 2.91 9.11 9.41
C CYS A 150 2.02 9.31 8.17
N ILE A 151 2.60 9.34 6.97
CA ILE A 151 1.85 9.48 5.70
C ILE A 151 0.86 8.31 5.54
N GLY A 152 1.32 7.09 5.75
CA GLY A 152 0.47 5.90 5.63
C GLY A 152 -0.62 5.81 6.70
N GLY A 153 -0.30 6.18 7.94
CA GLY A 153 -1.23 6.15 9.06
C GLY A 153 -2.36 7.15 8.90
N LEU A 154 -2.04 8.41 8.55
CA LEU A 154 -3.05 9.46 8.38
C LEU A 154 -3.97 9.18 7.18
N SER A 155 -3.44 8.64 6.09
CA SER A 155 -4.23 8.33 4.90
C SER A 155 -5.01 7.02 4.96
N ALA A 156 -4.73 6.15 5.94
CA ALA A 156 -5.34 4.83 6.05
C ALA A 156 -6.88 4.87 6.11
N ILE A 157 -7.42 5.69 7.03
CA ILE A 157 -8.88 5.79 7.26
C ILE A 157 -9.59 6.51 6.11
N PRO A 158 -9.13 7.71 5.65
CA PRO A 158 -9.74 8.38 4.50
C PRO A 158 -9.77 7.49 3.25
N SER A 159 -8.67 6.80 2.95
CA SER A 159 -8.59 5.90 1.78
C SER A 159 -9.59 4.76 1.89
N TYR A 160 -9.70 4.13 3.06
CA TYR A 160 -10.68 3.07 3.28
C TYR A 160 -12.13 3.54 3.13
N ARG A 161 -12.45 4.71 3.67
CA ARG A 161 -13.78 5.32 3.51
C ARG A 161 -14.09 5.63 2.05
N TRP A 162 -13.11 6.12 1.30
CA TRP A 162 -13.25 6.36 -0.14
C TRP A 162 -13.59 5.07 -0.89
N PHE A 163 -12.82 3.99 -0.68
CA PHE A 163 -13.08 2.72 -1.37
C PHE A 163 -14.41 2.07 -0.95
N LEU A 164 -14.85 2.23 0.30
CA LEU A 164 -16.19 1.83 0.73
C LEU A 164 -17.28 2.60 -0.01
N TRP A 165 -17.15 3.93 -0.05
CA TRP A 165 -18.10 4.80 -0.76
C TRP A 165 -18.15 4.46 -2.25
N LEU A 166 -16.99 4.31 -2.90
CA LEU A 166 -16.88 4.00 -4.31
C LEU A 166 -17.42 2.60 -4.64
N SER A 167 -17.26 1.63 -3.74
CA SER A 167 -17.81 0.28 -3.92
C SER A 167 -19.35 0.27 -3.86
N ASN A 168 -19.94 1.11 -3.02
CA ASN A 168 -21.39 1.18 -2.81
C ASN A 168 -22.10 2.16 -3.74
N SER A 169 -21.38 3.15 -4.25
CA SER A 169 -21.88 4.13 -5.23
C SER A 169 -21.74 3.57 -6.65
N PHE A 170 -22.63 3.95 -7.58
CA PHE A 170 -22.54 3.58 -9.00
C PHE A 170 -22.75 2.07 -9.32
N ASN A 171 -23.77 1.45 -8.71
CA ASN A 171 -24.17 0.08 -9.02
C ASN A 171 -25.29 0.05 -10.07
N TYR A 172 -24.90 -0.01 -11.34
CA TYR A 172 -25.82 -0.11 -12.48
C TYR A 172 -26.14 -1.56 -12.83
N ARG A 173 -27.15 -1.76 -13.70
CA ARG A 173 -27.54 -3.08 -14.21
C ARG A 173 -26.41 -3.77 -14.98
N SER A 174 -25.59 -3.00 -15.70
CA SER A 174 -24.38 -3.52 -16.35
C SER A 174 -23.19 -3.49 -15.40
N LYS A 175 -22.56 -4.66 -15.21
CA LYS A 175 -21.36 -4.82 -14.38
C LYS A 175 -20.18 -4.04 -14.97
N THR A 176 -20.00 -4.09 -16.30
CA THR A 176 -18.93 -3.38 -17.00
C THR A 176 -19.09 -1.86 -16.86
N LEU A 177 -20.31 -1.34 -17.03
CA LEU A 177 -20.58 0.09 -16.86
C LEU A 177 -20.28 0.56 -15.44
N SER A 178 -20.73 -0.21 -14.44
CA SER A 178 -20.46 0.07 -13.03
C SER A 178 -18.96 0.08 -12.73
N LEU A 179 -18.22 -0.88 -13.27
CA LEU A 179 -16.78 -0.99 -13.07
C LEU A 179 -16.04 0.18 -13.73
N THR A 180 -16.34 0.48 -15.00
CA THR A 180 -15.70 1.58 -15.73
C THR A 180 -15.92 2.92 -15.06
N ILE A 181 -17.15 3.20 -14.59
CA ILE A 181 -17.46 4.45 -13.87
C ILE A 181 -16.69 4.53 -12.55
N LYS A 182 -16.63 3.43 -11.79
CA LYS A 182 -15.86 3.38 -10.53
C LYS A 182 -14.37 3.66 -10.77
N VAL A 183 -13.79 3.02 -11.79
CA VAL A 183 -12.39 3.25 -12.18
C VAL A 183 -12.16 4.69 -12.61
N PHE A 184 -13.05 5.23 -13.45
CA PHE A 184 -12.95 6.62 -13.92
C PHE A 184 -12.99 7.61 -12.76
N ILE A 185 -13.95 7.48 -11.84
CA ILE A 185 -14.07 8.36 -10.67
C ILE A 185 -12.85 8.24 -9.76
N ASN A 186 -12.29 7.03 -9.60
CA ASN A 186 -11.07 6.82 -8.84
C ASN A 186 -9.87 7.55 -9.47
N GLN A 187 -9.72 7.46 -10.78
CA GLN A 187 -8.62 8.14 -11.49
C GLN A 187 -8.79 9.65 -11.52
N ALA A 188 -10.01 10.14 -11.71
CA ALA A 188 -10.29 11.57 -11.86
C ALA A 188 -10.22 12.34 -10.53
N PHE A 189 -10.57 11.71 -9.41
CA PHE A 189 -10.67 12.40 -8.12
C PHE A 189 -9.69 11.87 -7.08
N PHE A 190 -9.73 10.57 -6.78
CA PHE A 190 -8.91 10.02 -5.70
C PHE A 190 -7.42 10.14 -6.01
N THR A 191 -7.01 9.75 -7.20
CA THR A 191 -5.60 9.72 -7.60
C THR A 191 -4.94 11.10 -7.50
N PRO A 192 -5.46 12.19 -8.09
CA PRO A 192 -4.84 13.51 -7.97
C PRO A 192 -4.88 14.06 -6.54
N LEU A 193 -5.96 13.83 -5.79
CA LEU A 193 -6.05 14.24 -4.38
C LEU A 193 -5.02 13.50 -3.51
N PHE A 194 -4.92 12.18 -3.68
CA PHE A 194 -3.99 11.34 -2.94
C PHE A 194 -2.54 11.68 -3.29
N ASN A 195 -2.22 11.90 -4.56
CA ASN A 195 -0.88 12.32 -4.97
C ASN A 195 -0.50 13.69 -4.38
N SER A 196 -1.42 14.65 -4.41
CA SER A 196 -1.20 15.98 -3.81
C SER A 196 -0.95 15.88 -2.31
N TYR A 197 -1.75 15.05 -1.62
CA TYR A 197 -1.54 14.74 -0.21
C TYR A 197 -0.19 14.08 0.04
N PHE A 198 0.17 13.05 -0.74
CA PHE A 198 1.39 12.27 -0.54
C PHE A 198 2.64 13.13 -0.73
N PHE A 199 2.76 13.83 -1.85
CA PHE A 199 3.92 14.69 -2.11
C PHE A 199 3.94 15.91 -1.19
N GLY A 200 2.78 16.49 -0.88
CA GLY A 200 2.70 17.61 0.03
C GLY A 200 3.11 17.24 1.46
N MET A 201 2.62 16.11 1.97
CA MET A 201 3.00 15.61 3.29
C MET A 201 4.47 15.19 3.33
N GLN A 202 5.01 14.64 2.23
CA GLN A 202 6.43 14.30 2.16
C GLN A 202 7.33 15.53 2.25
N THR A 203 7.01 16.62 1.55
CA THR A 203 7.74 17.88 1.68
C THR A 203 7.56 18.51 3.06
N LEU A 204 6.32 18.55 3.57
CA LEU A 204 6.00 19.11 4.89
C LEU A 204 6.80 18.42 6.01
N LEU A 205 6.77 17.09 6.03
CA LEU A 205 7.47 16.31 7.05
C LEU A 205 9.00 16.33 6.89
N SER A 206 9.50 16.70 5.70
CA SER A 206 10.93 16.92 5.47
C SER A 206 11.39 18.32 5.87
N GLY A 207 10.50 19.15 6.43
CA GLY A 207 10.79 20.52 6.87
C GLY A 207 10.65 21.58 5.79
N GLY A 208 10.08 21.24 4.63
CA GLY A 208 9.91 22.19 3.52
C GLY A 208 8.84 23.25 3.81
N THR A 209 8.97 24.40 3.15
CA THR A 209 8.06 25.53 3.34
C THR A 209 6.76 25.36 2.54
N PHE A 210 5.71 26.10 2.89
CA PHE A 210 4.43 26.08 2.15
C PHE A 210 4.54 26.37 0.64
N PRO A 211 5.33 27.37 0.17
CA PRO A 211 5.52 27.57 -1.26
C PRO A 211 6.21 26.38 -1.95
N GLU A 212 7.21 25.76 -1.31
CA GLU A 212 7.88 24.56 -1.85
C GLU A 212 6.91 23.37 -1.97
N ILE A 213 5.98 23.23 -1.02
CA ILE A 213 4.91 22.22 -1.09
C ILE A 213 4.06 22.44 -2.35
N ILE A 214 3.61 23.67 -2.59
CA ILE A 214 2.77 24.01 -3.75
C ILE A 214 3.55 23.79 -5.05
N GLU A 215 4.79 24.24 -5.11
CA GLU A 215 5.65 24.09 -6.28
C GLU A 215 5.87 22.62 -6.61
N ARG A 216 6.19 21.79 -5.61
CA ARG A 216 6.35 20.35 -5.80
C ARG A 216 5.06 19.68 -6.27
N ILE A 217 3.93 20.05 -5.69
CA ILE A 217 2.63 19.53 -6.13
C ILE A 217 2.37 19.89 -7.59
N ARG A 218 2.57 21.17 -7.97
CA ARG A 218 2.34 21.66 -9.33
C ARG A 218 3.23 20.96 -10.35
N ASN A 219 4.49 20.69 -10.01
CA ASN A 219 5.46 20.11 -10.93
C ASN A 219 5.35 18.58 -11.00
N THR A 220 5.09 17.89 -9.88
CA THR A 220 5.16 16.43 -9.80
C THR A 220 3.80 15.75 -9.98
N VAL A 221 2.70 16.33 -9.48
CA VAL A 221 1.38 15.66 -9.49
C VAL A 221 0.85 15.41 -10.91
N PRO A 222 0.93 16.34 -11.88
CA PRO A 222 0.43 16.08 -13.23
C PRO A 222 1.13 14.91 -13.91
N THR A 223 2.47 14.88 -13.83
CA THR A 223 3.29 13.80 -14.39
C THR A 223 3.01 12.47 -13.69
N SER A 224 2.94 12.47 -12.36
CA SER A 224 2.61 11.27 -11.56
C SER A 224 1.21 10.75 -11.87
N TRP A 225 0.23 11.64 -12.02
CA TRP A 225 -1.15 11.28 -12.36
C TRP A 225 -1.24 10.66 -13.76
N TRP A 226 -0.59 11.26 -14.75
CA TRP A 226 -0.56 10.72 -16.11
C TRP A 226 0.08 9.33 -16.16
N ASN A 227 1.21 9.15 -15.48
CA ASN A 227 1.85 7.84 -15.37
C ASN A 227 0.98 6.84 -14.60
N SER A 228 0.25 7.30 -13.58
CA SER A 228 -0.68 6.46 -12.83
C SER A 228 -1.82 5.93 -13.70
N CYS A 229 -2.34 6.74 -14.62
CA CYS A 229 -3.40 6.35 -15.56
C CYS A 229 -2.99 5.22 -16.53
N LYS A 230 -1.71 4.89 -16.67
CA LYS A 230 -1.27 3.77 -17.52
C LYS A 230 -1.49 2.41 -16.88
N ILE A 231 -1.41 2.31 -15.55
CA ILE A 231 -1.38 1.03 -14.82
C ILE A 231 -2.55 0.90 -13.85
N TRP A 232 -2.85 1.97 -13.10
CA TRP A 232 -3.85 1.91 -12.03
C TRP A 232 -5.29 1.63 -12.49
N PRO A 233 -5.74 1.99 -13.71
CA PRO A 233 -7.07 1.56 -14.18
C PRO A 233 -7.21 0.04 -14.24
N ALA A 234 -6.19 -0.66 -14.73
CA ALA A 234 -6.19 -2.13 -14.81
C ALA A 234 -6.15 -2.75 -13.41
N VAL A 235 -5.28 -2.22 -12.52
CA VAL A 235 -5.19 -2.65 -11.11
C VAL A 235 -6.51 -2.44 -10.38
N THR A 236 -7.14 -1.29 -10.57
CA THR A 236 -8.41 -0.93 -9.93
C THR A 236 -9.53 -1.82 -10.45
N ALA A 237 -9.61 -2.04 -11.77
CA ALA A 237 -10.57 -2.95 -12.38
C ALA A 237 -10.43 -4.40 -11.86
N PHE A 238 -9.20 -4.90 -11.77
CA PHE A 238 -8.89 -6.20 -11.19
C PHE A 238 -9.31 -6.28 -9.72
N SER A 239 -8.95 -5.27 -8.92
CA SER A 239 -9.31 -5.18 -7.49
C SER A 239 -10.82 -5.22 -7.26
N PHE A 240 -11.60 -4.48 -8.06
CA PHE A 240 -13.05 -4.47 -7.92
C PHE A 240 -13.72 -5.76 -8.42
N THR A 241 -13.10 -6.46 -9.37
CA THR A 241 -13.66 -7.68 -9.98
C THR A 241 -13.33 -8.94 -9.17
N TYR A 242 -12.08 -9.09 -8.73
CA TYR A 242 -11.57 -10.34 -8.16
C TYR A 242 -11.22 -10.25 -6.67
N VAL A 243 -10.92 -9.05 -6.15
CA VAL A 243 -10.44 -8.91 -4.78
C VAL A 243 -11.61 -8.54 -3.84
N PRO A 244 -11.93 -9.39 -2.85
CA PRO A 244 -12.92 -9.05 -1.82
C PRO A 244 -12.51 -7.79 -1.07
N ILE A 245 -13.49 -6.98 -0.66
CA ILE A 245 -13.24 -5.65 -0.09
C ILE A 245 -12.28 -5.66 1.12
N GLN A 246 -12.32 -6.72 1.93
CA GLN A 246 -11.42 -6.88 3.07
C GLN A 246 -9.93 -6.96 2.68
N TYR A 247 -9.60 -7.50 1.50
CA TYR A 247 -8.22 -7.71 1.06
C TYR A 247 -7.70 -6.61 0.12
N ARG A 248 -8.57 -5.69 -0.31
CA ARG A 248 -8.19 -4.64 -1.29
C ARG A 248 -7.08 -3.73 -0.80
N SER A 249 -7.00 -3.45 0.50
CA SER A 249 -5.93 -2.63 1.06
C SER A 249 -4.57 -3.32 0.98
N ILE A 250 -4.49 -4.63 1.29
CA ILE A 250 -3.25 -5.40 1.18
C ILE A 250 -2.85 -5.51 -0.30
N PHE A 251 -3.79 -5.87 -1.16
CA PHE A 251 -3.55 -5.94 -2.60
C PHE A 251 -3.02 -4.61 -3.16
N GLY A 252 -3.67 -3.50 -2.83
CA GLY A 252 -3.23 -2.17 -3.24
C GLY A 252 -1.84 -1.82 -2.69
N GLY A 253 -1.55 -2.21 -1.44
CA GLY A 253 -0.23 -2.02 -0.83
C GLY A 253 0.88 -2.77 -1.55
N VAL A 254 0.67 -4.04 -1.89
CA VAL A 254 1.66 -4.84 -2.64
C VAL A 254 1.93 -4.23 -4.02
N VAL A 255 0.87 -3.83 -4.74
CA VAL A 255 1.03 -3.16 -6.03
C VAL A 255 1.74 -1.80 -5.88
N ALA A 256 1.46 -1.07 -4.80
CA ALA A 256 2.12 0.20 -4.51
C ALA A 256 3.63 0.01 -4.25
N ILE A 257 4.05 -1.04 -3.54
CA ILE A 257 5.48 -1.35 -3.35
C ILE A 257 6.15 -1.57 -4.72
N GLY A 258 5.55 -2.40 -5.58
CA GLY A 258 6.06 -2.61 -6.95
C GLY A 258 6.09 -1.33 -7.78
N TRP A 259 5.09 -0.45 -7.62
CA TRP A 259 5.06 0.86 -8.25
C TRP A 259 6.21 1.78 -7.81
N GLN A 260 6.52 1.82 -6.51
CA GLN A 260 7.65 2.59 -5.98
C GLN A 260 8.98 2.11 -6.57
N THR A 261 9.16 0.79 -6.69
CA THR A 261 10.34 0.22 -7.36
C THR A 261 10.39 0.60 -8.84
N TYR A 262 9.28 0.51 -9.56
CA TYR A 262 9.20 0.87 -10.98
C TYR A 262 9.54 2.35 -11.22
N LEU A 263 9.02 3.27 -10.41
CA LEU A 263 9.36 4.69 -10.52
C LEU A 263 10.85 4.94 -10.25
N ASN A 264 11.44 4.22 -9.29
CA ASN A 264 12.88 4.35 -9.03
C ASN A 264 13.71 3.91 -10.25
N LEU A 265 13.36 2.78 -10.87
CA LEU A 265 14.03 2.29 -12.08
C LEU A 265 13.88 3.24 -13.27
N LEU A 266 12.67 3.79 -13.48
CA LEU A 266 12.46 4.79 -14.52
C LEU A 266 13.25 6.07 -14.28
N ASN A 267 13.32 6.54 -13.03
CA ASN A 267 14.10 7.73 -12.68
C ASN A 267 15.60 7.49 -12.93
N GLN A 268 16.12 6.31 -12.58
CA GLN A 268 17.51 5.92 -12.88
C GLN A 268 17.77 5.85 -14.38
N GLN A 269 16.84 5.31 -15.17
CA GLN A 269 16.97 5.29 -16.63
C GLN A 269 16.95 6.69 -17.24
N ALA A 270 16.07 7.58 -16.76
CA ALA A 270 16.04 8.97 -17.20
C ALA A 270 17.36 9.70 -16.88
N ALA A 271 17.89 9.52 -15.67
CA ALA A 271 19.17 10.11 -15.27
C ALA A 271 20.34 9.61 -16.15
N ALA A 272 20.39 8.32 -16.46
CA ALA A 272 21.43 7.74 -17.33
C ALA A 272 21.36 8.28 -18.78
N VAL A 273 20.16 8.53 -19.30
CA VAL A 273 19.97 9.13 -20.62
C VAL A 273 20.44 10.59 -20.61
N GLU A 274 20.10 11.36 -19.59
CA GLU A 274 20.59 12.75 -19.46
C GLU A 274 22.12 12.83 -19.38
N GLU A 275 22.76 11.88 -18.69
CA GLU A 275 24.23 11.79 -18.66
C GLU A 275 24.83 11.52 -20.04
N LEU A 276 24.22 10.62 -20.82
CA LEU A 276 24.64 10.34 -22.18
C LEU A 276 24.45 11.56 -23.11
N GLU A 277 23.34 12.29 -22.95
CA GLU A 277 23.08 13.52 -23.70
C GLU A 277 24.07 14.63 -23.34
N ARG A 278 24.42 14.79 -22.05
CA ARG A 278 25.47 15.71 -21.60
C ARG A 278 26.84 15.31 -22.14
N ALA A 279 27.19 14.02 -22.10
CA ALA A 279 28.45 13.52 -22.64
C ALA A 279 28.55 13.74 -24.16
N THR A 280 27.47 13.47 -24.89
CA THR A 280 27.40 13.69 -26.35
C THR A 280 27.48 15.18 -26.69
N SER A 281 26.77 16.04 -25.96
CA SER A 281 26.80 17.48 -26.15
C SER A 281 28.18 18.09 -25.84
N SER A 282 28.90 17.54 -24.86
CA SER A 282 30.28 17.96 -24.55
C SER A 282 31.29 17.59 -25.65
N HIS A 283 31.03 16.49 -26.38
CA HIS A 283 31.89 16.03 -27.48
C HIS A 283 31.68 16.78 -28.81
N VAL A 284 30.59 17.55 -28.94
CA VAL A 284 30.22 18.29 -30.17
C VAL A 284 30.42 19.81 -30.02
N ALA A 285 31.25 20.26 -29.07
CA ALA A 285 31.65 21.67 -29.01
C ALA A 285 32.30 22.09 -30.36
N PRO A 286 31.83 23.17 -31.01
CA PRO A 286 32.23 23.47 -32.38
C PRO A 286 33.72 23.78 -32.42
N LEU A 287 34.44 23.11 -33.33
CA LEU A 287 35.79 23.49 -33.73
C LEU A 287 35.80 24.98 -34.06
N SER A 288 36.35 25.78 -33.14
CA SER A 288 36.65 27.18 -33.37
C SER A 288 37.56 27.25 -34.58
N VAL A 289 37.01 27.70 -35.71
CA VAL A 289 37.79 28.07 -36.89
C VAL A 289 38.70 29.21 -36.44
N ARG A 290 39.97 28.86 -36.19
CA ARG A 290 41.05 29.80 -35.89
C ARG A 290 41.25 30.66 -37.13
N SER A 291 40.69 31.87 -37.13
CA SER A 291 40.98 32.88 -38.14
C SER A 291 42.46 33.24 -38.05
N VAL A 292 43.20 32.93 -39.12
CA VAL A 292 44.58 33.35 -39.28
C VAL A 292 44.56 34.84 -39.62
N HIS A 293 44.92 35.70 -38.67
CA HIS A 293 45.22 37.11 -38.93
C HIS A 293 46.52 37.18 -39.74
N ALA A 294 46.42 37.56 -41.01
CA ALA A 294 47.56 37.97 -41.82
C ALA A 294 48.00 39.37 -41.39
N HIS A 295 49.24 39.49 -40.92
CA HIS A 295 49.94 40.76 -40.74
C HIS A 295 50.26 41.36 -42.11
N ALA A 296 49.89 42.62 -42.32
CA ALA A 296 50.47 43.47 -43.35
C ALA A 296 50.81 44.83 -42.72
N GLU A 297 52.11 45.06 -42.53
CA GLU A 297 52.69 46.37 -42.23
C GLU A 297 52.88 47.20 -43.52
N HIS A 298 52.91 48.53 -43.32
CA HIS A 298 53.30 49.66 -44.18
C HIS A 298 52.12 50.62 -44.38
N GLY A 299 52.19 51.92 -44.12
CA GLY A 299 53.28 52.80 -43.69
C GLY A 299 52.80 54.24 -43.89
N GLN A 300 53.27 55.15 -43.04
CA GLN A 300 53.51 56.56 -43.36
C GLN A 300 52.30 57.49 -43.68
N VAL A 301 52.09 58.50 -42.82
CA VAL A 301 52.28 59.95 -43.08
C VAL A 301 51.40 60.79 -42.13
N MET A 302 52.05 61.79 -41.54
CA MET A 302 51.57 62.97 -40.82
C MET A 302 50.16 63.48 -41.19
N GLN A 303 49.43 64.08 -40.22
CA GLN A 303 49.36 65.55 -40.04
C GLN A 303 48.56 65.99 -38.82
N LYS A 304 49.01 67.10 -38.23
CA LYS A 304 48.51 67.88 -37.08
C LYS A 304 47.14 68.55 -37.31
N CYS A 305 46.47 68.88 -36.18
CA CYS A 305 45.76 70.13 -35.77
C CYS A 305 44.51 69.74 -34.94
N VAL A 306 44.37 70.05 -33.62
CA VAL A 306 44.04 71.35 -32.97
C VAL A 306 42.91 72.04 -33.74
N ALA A 307 41.70 72.32 -33.21
CA ALA A 307 41.26 72.67 -31.86
C ALA A 307 39.87 72.09 -31.55
#